data_AF-A0A329RE72-F1
#
_entry.id   AF-A0A329RE72-F1
#
_cell.length_a   1.000
_cell.length_b   1.000
_cell.length_c   1.000
_cell.angle_alpha   90.00
_cell.angle_beta   90.00
_cell.angle_gamma   90.00
#
_symmetry.space_group_name_H-M   'P 1'
#
loop_
_entity.id
_entity.type
_entity.pdbx_description
1 polymer ?
#
loop_
_entity_poly.entity_id
_entity_poly.type
_entity_poly.pdbx_seq_one_letter_code
_entity_poly.pdbx_strand_id
1 'polypeptide(L)'
;MVYAFEAILKPTATQHGENTVFTNEHIPVSVSIADSLTEEVRCFVNDDPKVLLMDMFKYIGDVSMKIQQYNVNKYESLLRKIINAHSLTGMEIPDVPLGKTYKISDVESWIGERKYGSL
;
A
#
# COMPACT_ATOMS: atom_id res chain seq x y z
N MET A 1 -0.94 -1.83 6.95
CA MET A 1 0.07 -0.74 6.87
C MET A 1 -0.48 0.48 7.55
N VAL A 2 0.38 1.27 8.19
CA VAL A 2 0.06 2.56 8.78
C VAL A 2 1.07 3.58 8.24
N TYR A 3 0.63 4.80 7.97
CA TYR A 3 1.49 5.88 7.49
C TYR A 3 1.23 7.17 8.26
N ALA A 4 2.28 7.96 8.45
CA ALA A 4 2.24 9.26 9.11
C ALA A 4 3.05 10.28 8.30
N PHE A 5 2.47 11.44 8.05
CA PHE A 5 3.12 12.54 7.31
C PHE A 5 3.57 13.63 8.26
N GLU A 6 4.73 14.22 7.97
CA GLU A 6 5.10 15.53 8.50
C GLU A 6 5.05 16.55 7.37
N ALA A 7 4.54 17.74 7.67
CA ALA A 7 4.35 18.79 6.70
C ALA A 7 4.73 20.15 7.27
N ILE A 8 5.15 21.06 6.39
CA ILE A 8 5.42 22.46 6.71
C ILE A 8 4.36 23.35 6.05
N LEU A 9 4.13 24.53 6.63
CA LEU A 9 3.25 25.51 5.99
C LEU A 9 3.95 26.08 4.76
N LYS A 10 3.19 26.23 3.67
CA LYS A 10 3.67 26.89 2.47
C LYS A 10 4.09 28.33 2.81
N PRO A 11 5.21 28.85 2.29
CA PRO A 11 5.55 30.25 2.47
C PRO A 11 4.61 31.16 1.65
N THR A 12 4.21 32.31 2.20
CA THR A 12 3.50 33.35 1.44
C THR A 12 4.51 34.38 0.95
N ALA A 13 4.50 34.70 -0.35
CA ALA A 13 5.41 35.70 -0.95
C ALA A 13 4.99 37.16 -0.67
N THR A 14 3.83 37.38 -0.06
CA THR A 14 3.23 38.70 0.14
C THR A 14 3.33 39.13 1.61
N GLN A 15 4.25 40.05 1.91
CA GLN A 15 4.16 40.86 3.13
C GLN A 15 3.15 41.97 2.91
N HIS A 16 2.16 42.11 3.79
CA HIS A 16 1.22 43.24 3.79
C HIS A 16 1.51 44.10 5.02
N GLY A 17 2.48 45.02 4.90
CA GLY A 17 2.91 45.87 6.02
C GLY A 17 3.64 45.09 7.12
N GLU A 18 3.39 45.43 8.40
CA GLU A 18 3.98 44.76 9.58
C GLU A 18 3.37 43.38 9.89
N ASN A 19 2.33 42.96 9.16
CA ASN A 19 1.62 41.71 9.43
C ASN A 19 2.12 40.57 8.54
N THR A 20 2.48 39.45 9.17
CA THR A 20 2.77 38.18 8.51
C THR A 20 1.47 37.54 8.03
N VAL A 21 1.35 37.28 6.71
CA VAL A 21 0.24 36.52 6.14
C VAL A 21 0.62 35.03 6.14
N PHE A 22 -0.01 34.25 7.01
CA PHE A 22 0.13 32.79 7.01
C PHE A 22 -0.85 32.17 6.01
N THR A 23 -0.42 31.12 5.31
CA THR A 23 -1.30 30.25 4.53
C THR A 23 -1.60 28.99 5.33
N ASN A 24 -2.79 28.43 5.11
CA ASN A 24 -3.21 27.16 5.71
C ASN A 24 -2.83 25.95 4.84
N GLU A 25 -2.15 26.17 3.71
CA GLU A 25 -1.71 25.12 2.80
C GLU A 25 -0.46 24.42 3.36
N HIS A 26 -0.54 23.11 3.54
CA HIS A 26 0.54 22.28 4.06
C HIS A 26 1.25 21.56 2.93
N ILE A 27 2.58 21.55 2.97
CA ILE A 27 3.47 20.86 2.03
C ILE A 27 4.11 19.69 2.79
N PRO A 28 3.83 18.43 2.41
CA PRO A 28 4.45 17.28 3.06
C PRO A 28 5.94 17.25 2.76
N VAL A 29 6.74 17.00 3.79
CA VAL A 29 8.22 16.94 3.72
C VAL A 29 8.76 15.55 4.03
N SER A 30 8.00 14.77 4.79
CA SER A 30 8.36 13.39 5.11
C SER A 30 7.12 12.50 5.26
N VAL A 31 7.33 11.20 5.06
CA VAL A 31 6.34 10.16 5.37
C VAL A 31 7.02 8.95 5.98
N SER A 32 6.49 8.49 7.11
CA SER A 32 6.88 7.24 7.75
C SER A 32 5.83 6.16 7.50
N ILE A 33 6.27 4.97 7.10
CA ILE A 33 5.41 3.84 6.73
C ILE A 33 5.80 2.63 7.56
N ALA A 34 4.85 2.07 8.31
CA ALA A 34 4.97 0.82 9.04
C ALA A 34 4.20 -0.28 8.32
N ASP A 35 4.85 -1.40 8.05
CA ASP A 35 4.23 -2.57 7.43
C ASP A 35 4.05 -3.74 8.41
N SER A 36 3.08 -4.59 8.14
CA SER A 36 2.70 -5.70 9.01
C SER A 36 3.47 -7.00 8.75
N LEU A 37 4.41 -6.99 7.79
CA LEU A 37 5.21 -8.17 7.46
C LEU A 37 6.54 -8.15 8.20
N THR A 38 7.23 -7.01 8.18
CA THR A 38 8.55 -6.82 8.78
C THR A 38 8.47 -6.16 10.15
N GLU A 39 7.36 -5.48 10.46
CA GLU A 39 7.20 -4.60 11.62
C GLU A 39 8.21 -3.44 11.65
N GLU A 40 8.98 -3.24 10.57
CA GLU A 40 9.90 -2.12 10.44
C GLU A 40 9.17 -0.85 9.99
N VAL A 41 9.71 0.29 10.42
CA VAL A 41 9.27 1.61 9.96
C VAL A 41 10.28 2.14 8.96
N ARG A 42 9.80 2.48 7.76
CA ARG A 42 10.60 3.17 6.75
C ARG A 42 10.15 4.62 6.64
N CYS A 43 11.11 5.54 6.77
CA CYS A 43 10.89 6.98 6.60
C CYS A 43 11.46 7.46 5.26
N PHE A 44 10.67 8.26 4.55
CA PHE A 44 11.05 8.95 3.33
C PHE A 44 11.01 10.45 3.62
N VAL A 45 12.04 11.18 3.19
CA VAL A 45 12.15 12.64 3.34
C VAL A 45 12.48 13.20 1.97
N ASN A 46 11.69 14.15 1.49
CA ASN A 46 11.93 14.80 0.20
C ASN A 46 11.23 16.16 0.15
N ASP A 47 11.98 17.18 -0.27
CA ASP A 47 11.49 18.56 -0.41
C ASP A 47 10.57 18.74 -1.63
N ASP A 48 10.59 17.81 -2.60
CA ASP A 48 9.60 17.73 -3.68
C ASP A 48 8.45 16.77 -3.27
N PRO A 49 7.23 17.29 -3.01
CA PRO A 49 6.08 16.49 -2.61
C PRO A 49 5.70 15.41 -3.62
N LYS A 50 5.95 15.64 -4.92
CA LYS A 50 5.61 14.65 -5.95
C LYS A 50 6.56 13.46 -5.89
N VAL A 51 7.84 13.72 -5.68
CA VAL A 51 8.85 12.66 -5.53
C VAL A 51 8.62 11.90 -4.23
N LEU A 52 8.30 12.62 -3.13
CA LEU A 52 7.93 12.00 -1.84
C LEU A 52 6.77 11.00 -2.00
N LEU A 53 5.70 11.41 -2.69
CA LEU A 53 4.53 10.56 -2.93
C LEU A 53 4.87 9.39 -3.85
N MET A 54 5.71 9.60 -4.87
CA MET A 54 6.14 8.53 -5.76
C MET A 54 6.92 7.44 -5.01
N ASP A 55 7.85 7.84 -4.14
CA ASP A 55 8.63 6.92 -3.30
C ASP A 55 7.73 6.14 -2.33
N MET A 56 6.77 6.83 -1.71
CA MET A 56 5.75 6.21 -0.86
C MET A 56 4.93 5.16 -1.62
N PHE A 57 4.36 5.50 -2.77
CA PHE A 57 3.50 4.58 -3.52
C PHE A 57 4.29 3.37 -4.04
N LYS A 58 5.53 3.59 -4.48
CA LYS A 58 6.42 2.50 -4.87
C LYS A 58 6.66 1.52 -3.72
N TYR A 59 7.02 2.05 -2.55
CA TYR A 59 7.24 1.22 -1.36
C TYR A 59 5.98 0.45 -0.94
N ILE A 60 4.83 1.13 -0.90
CA ILE A 60 3.54 0.49 -0.58
C ILE A 60 3.24 -0.65 -1.56
N GLY A 61 3.42 -0.43 -2.86
CA GLY A 61 3.20 -1.44 -3.88
C GLY A 61 4.09 -2.68 -3.67
N ASP A 62 5.39 -2.45 -3.52
CA ASP A 62 6.38 -3.52 -3.33
C ASP A 62 6.08 -4.36 -2.07
N VAL A 63 5.78 -3.70 -0.96
CA VAL A 63 5.54 -4.38 0.32
C VAL A 63 4.15 -5.03 0.37
N SER A 64 3.13 -4.40 -0.22
CA SER A 64 1.78 -4.99 -0.31
C SER A 64 1.81 -6.30 -1.10
N MET A 65 2.56 -6.35 -2.19
CA MET A 65 2.77 -7.58 -2.95
C MET A 65 3.43 -8.68 -2.10
N LYS A 66 4.46 -8.33 -1.32
CA LYS A 66 5.12 -9.28 -0.40
C LYS A 66 4.18 -9.77 0.71
N ILE A 67 3.38 -8.89 1.31
CA ILE A 67 2.37 -9.25 2.32
C ILE A 67 1.34 -10.21 1.73
N GLN A 68 0.82 -9.90 0.54
CA GLN A 68 -0.15 -10.74 -0.14
C GLN A 68 0.44 -12.15 -0.39
N GLN A 69 1.65 -12.22 -0.93
CA GLN A 69 2.35 -13.49 -1.16
C GLN A 69 2.55 -14.27 0.14
N TYR A 70 3.03 -13.62 1.19
CA TYR A 70 3.20 -14.24 2.50
C TYR A 70 1.88 -14.83 3.03
N ASN A 71 0.79 -14.07 2.93
CA ASN A 71 -0.53 -14.52 3.38
C ASN A 71 -1.07 -15.68 2.55
N VAL A 72 -0.95 -15.64 1.22
CA VAL A 72 -1.35 -16.77 0.35
C VAL A 72 -0.59 -18.03 0.73
N ASN A 73 0.71 -17.93 0.98
CA ASN A 73 1.54 -19.07 1.36
C ASN A 73 1.17 -19.59 2.75
N LYS A 74 1.06 -18.68 3.73
CA LYS A 74 0.72 -19.01 5.12
C LYS A 74 -0.62 -19.74 5.21
N TYR A 75 -1.59 -19.35 4.38
CA TYR A 75 -2.94 -19.90 4.39
C TYR A 75 -3.22 -20.89 3.25
N GLU A 76 -2.22 -21.31 2.47
CA GLU A 76 -2.42 -22.12 1.28
C GLU A 76 -3.27 -23.37 1.56
N SER A 77 -2.89 -24.17 2.56
CA SER A 77 -3.61 -25.40 2.93
C SER A 77 -5.07 -25.13 3.28
N LEU A 78 -5.35 -24.03 3.98
CA LEU A 78 -6.70 -23.62 4.35
C LEU A 78 -7.49 -23.16 3.11
N LEU A 79 -6.88 -22.32 2.26
CA LEU A 79 -7.47 -21.87 1.00
C LEU A 79 -7.87 -23.05 0.11
N ARG A 80 -6.97 -24.04 -0.05
CA ARG A 80 -7.26 -25.26 -0.82
C ARG A 80 -8.42 -26.05 -0.22
N LYS A 81 -8.44 -26.24 1.11
CA LYS A 81 -9.54 -26.95 1.79
C LYS A 81 -10.88 -26.26 1.58
N ILE A 82 -10.93 -24.93 1.74
CA ILE A 82 -12.16 -24.15 1.56
C ILE A 82 -12.63 -24.21 0.10
N ILE A 83 -11.72 -24.01 -0.86
CA ILE A 83 -12.05 -24.06 -2.30
C ILE A 83 -12.58 -25.45 -2.68
N ASN A 84 -11.91 -26.51 -2.23
CA ASN A 84 -12.33 -27.89 -2.54
C ASN A 84 -13.66 -28.27 -1.89
N ALA A 85 -13.90 -27.83 -0.65
CA ALA A 85 -15.11 -28.18 0.10
C ALA A 85 -16.34 -27.40 -0.32
N HIS A 86 -16.18 -26.12 -0.65
CA HIS A 86 -17.31 -25.21 -0.80
C HIS A 86 -17.45 -24.62 -2.20
N SER A 87 -16.40 -24.67 -3.04
CA SER A 87 -16.21 -23.69 -4.13
C SER A 87 -16.26 -22.26 -3.57
N LEU A 88 -15.30 -21.40 -3.87
CA LEU A 88 -15.35 -20.00 -3.42
C LEU A 88 -16.32 -19.20 -4.32
N THR A 89 -17.58 -19.61 -4.34
CA THR A 89 -18.70 -18.90 -4.96
C THR A 89 -19.28 -17.94 -3.91
N GLY A 90 -19.07 -16.64 -4.09
CA GLY A 90 -19.79 -15.62 -3.31
C GLY A 90 -19.12 -15.10 -2.02
N MET A 91 -17.82 -15.34 -1.82
CA MET A 91 -17.09 -14.60 -0.79
C MET A 91 -16.85 -13.17 -1.29
N GLU A 92 -17.40 -12.17 -0.59
CA GLU A 92 -17.13 -10.75 -0.85
C GLU A 92 -15.66 -10.47 -0.50
N ILE A 93 -14.80 -10.51 -1.51
CA ILE A 93 -13.42 -10.00 -1.40
C ILE A 93 -13.48 -8.51 -1.73
N PRO A 94 -13.03 -7.61 -0.83
CA PRO A 94 -12.94 -6.19 -1.12
C PRO A 94 -12.18 -5.95 -2.44
N ASP A 95 -12.67 -5.00 -3.24
CA ASP A 95 -12.09 -4.61 -4.54
C ASP A 95 -12.16 -5.64 -5.68
N VAL A 96 -12.90 -6.74 -5.53
CA VAL A 96 -13.14 -7.70 -6.62
C VAL A 96 -14.61 -7.67 -7.07
N PRO A 97 -14.89 -7.76 -8.39
CA PRO A 97 -16.27 -7.90 -8.88
C PRO A 97 -17.02 -9.04 -8.20
N LEU A 98 -18.19 -8.70 -7.65
CA LEU A 98 -19.15 -9.64 -7.10
C LEU A 98 -19.43 -10.77 -8.09
N GLY A 99 -19.41 -12.02 -7.61
CA GLY A 99 -19.74 -13.20 -8.41
C GLY A 99 -18.57 -13.93 -9.07
N LYS A 100 -17.31 -13.55 -8.81
CA LYS A 100 -16.17 -14.36 -9.24
C LYS A 100 -16.07 -15.64 -8.42
N THR A 101 -16.22 -16.79 -9.08
CA THR A 101 -15.91 -18.10 -8.48
C THR A 101 -14.42 -18.36 -8.54
N TYR A 102 -13.76 -18.46 -7.39
CA TYR A 102 -12.35 -18.83 -7.36
C TYR A 102 -12.18 -20.34 -7.44
N LYS A 103 -11.25 -20.75 -8.30
CA LYS A 103 -10.83 -22.13 -8.52
C LYS A 103 -9.43 -22.33 -7.97
N ILE A 104 -9.02 -23.59 -7.84
CA ILE A 104 -7.67 -23.95 -7.41
C ILE A 104 -6.59 -23.32 -8.31
N SER A 105 -6.89 -23.14 -9.61
CA SER A 105 -6.00 -22.49 -10.57
C SER A 105 -5.72 -21.02 -10.25
N ASP A 106 -6.64 -20.32 -9.58
CA ASP A 106 -6.41 -18.95 -9.14
C ASP A 106 -5.35 -18.92 -8.03
N VAL A 107 -5.40 -19.89 -7.10
CA VAL A 107 -4.37 -20.06 -6.05
C VAL A 107 -3.02 -20.40 -6.69
N GLU A 108 -3.00 -21.29 -7.67
CA GLU A 108 -1.77 -21.59 -8.43
C GLU A 108 -1.23 -20.37 -9.17
N SER A 109 -2.09 -19.50 -9.72
CA SER A 109 -1.67 -18.25 -10.37
C SER A 109 -1.05 -17.27 -9.38
N TRP A 110 -1.65 -17.09 -8.20
CA TRP A 110 -1.09 -16.23 -7.14
C TRP A 110 0.26 -16.74 -6.63
N ILE A 111 0.45 -18.07 -6.61
CA ILE A 111 1.73 -18.70 -6.30
C ILE A 111 2.70 -18.61 -7.49
N GLY A 112 2.20 -18.67 -8.72
CA GLY A 112 2.98 -18.69 -9.97
C GLY A 112 3.51 -17.33 -10.40
N GLU A 113 2.79 -16.24 -10.12
CA GLU A 113 3.23 -14.84 -10.33
C GLU A 113 4.56 -14.51 -9.61
N ARG A 114 5.00 -15.36 -8.67
CA ARG A 114 6.38 -15.38 -8.12
C ARG A 114 7.48 -15.36 -9.18
N LYS A 115 7.25 -15.86 -10.39
CA LYS A 115 8.32 -16.10 -11.39
C LYS A 115 8.66 -14.92 -12.31
N TYR A 116 7.85 -13.86 -12.32
CA TYR A 116 8.07 -12.71 -13.24
C TYR A 116 8.44 -11.39 -12.53
N GLY A 117 8.47 -11.35 -11.20
CA GLY A 117 8.92 -10.20 -10.41
C GLY A 117 10.43 -10.16 -10.13
N SER A 118 11.22 -10.98 -10.82
CA SER A 118 12.70 -11.01 -10.72
C SER A 118 13.31 -10.74 -12.10
N LEU A 119 13.20 -9.48 -12.55
CA LEU A 119 14.00 -8.92 -13.65
C LEU A 119 14.43 -7.51 -13.23
#